data_AF-A0A372ZU20-F1
#
_entry.id   AF-A0A372ZU20-F1
#
_cell.length_a   1.000
_cell.length_b   1.000
_cell.length_c   1.000
_cell.angle_alpha   90.00
_cell.angle_beta   90.00
_cell.angle_gamma   90.00
#
_symmetry.space_group_name_H-M   'P 1'
#
loop_
_entity.id
_entity.type
_entity.pdbx_description
1 polymer ?
#
loop_
_entity_poly.entity_id
_entity_poly.type
_entity_poly.pdbx_seq_one_letter_code
_entity_poly.pdbx_strand_id
1 'polypeptide(L)'
;MPPSGPPLLIARPSLADGHTRAAARSWLAARAGHYRAADPGDEALLHAVETSALGRPPIEAVARAIGADLADVYLQLARHWLDLAQGSADPRYLNAALKLLSVCLIAPLPATELAADTLARSLEALDTLTVHPPRPVGRRLPPVAETATKEPATMLEPRIAVLAGQSSRGLAQFLAAARNLPITGVVLHEAGQRAEPPDSAYASAWYPAPGSTPPRPAPEPSTVPHQRAAHRDWSTIAAHLADWRTDLLVLIGMDVVPATVLAVPGLGTINAHNGTLPGYRGMDAVAWAVLAGDPVECSVHHVTADVDAGHVLAAREVPTGTPDLRQAVKDTQLELLTDVCRHVAATGILPAGQPQTGTPRRHYRMHPALRQRLDTAPRPNGSAS
;
A
#
# COMPACT_ATOMS: atom_id res chain seq x y z
N MET A 1 -50.86 21.82 5.51
CA MET A 1 -49.78 22.50 6.24
C MET A 1 -48.49 21.72 6.02
N PRO A 2 -47.37 22.41 5.83
CA PRO A 2 -46.55 22.43 4.61
C PRO A 2 -45.16 21.75 4.83
N PRO A 3 -44.08 21.99 4.06
CA PRO A 3 -43.86 22.07 2.61
C PRO A 3 -42.66 21.20 2.11
N SER A 4 -42.47 21.25 0.79
CA SER A 4 -41.29 20.95 -0.06
C SER A 4 -39.85 21.06 0.48
N GLY A 5 -38.97 20.17 -0.03
CA GLY A 5 -37.54 20.40 -0.26
C GLY A 5 -36.86 19.21 -1.00
N PRO A 6 -36.05 19.42 -2.07
CA PRO A 6 -35.18 18.38 -2.67
C PRO A 6 -33.80 18.41 -1.98
N PRO A 7 -32.76 17.71 -2.46
CA PRO A 7 -32.58 16.31 -2.86
C PRO A 7 -31.44 15.66 -2.03
N LEU A 8 -31.23 14.35 -2.14
CA LEU A 8 -29.88 13.80 -2.02
C LEU A 8 -29.82 12.58 -2.93
N LEU A 9 -29.29 12.81 -4.13
CA LEU A 9 -28.49 11.83 -4.84
C LEU A 9 -27.42 11.35 -3.85
N ILE A 10 -27.79 10.41 -2.98
CA ILE A 10 -26.83 9.43 -2.49
C ILE A 10 -26.41 8.74 -3.78
N ALA A 11 -25.25 9.11 -4.29
CA ALA A 11 -24.56 8.34 -5.28
C ALA A 11 -24.61 6.91 -4.78
N ARG A 12 -25.49 6.10 -5.40
CA ARG A 12 -25.42 4.65 -5.31
C ARG A 12 -23.93 4.36 -5.49
N PRO A 13 -23.28 3.60 -4.58
CA PRO A 13 -21.92 3.19 -4.84
C PRO A 13 -21.96 2.58 -6.22
N SER A 14 -21.30 3.27 -7.16
CA SER A 14 -21.30 2.89 -8.56
C SER A 14 -21.06 1.39 -8.58
N LEU A 15 -21.94 0.69 -9.29
CA LEU A 15 -21.82 -0.71 -9.66
C LEU A 15 -20.47 -0.94 -10.36
N ALA A 16 -19.40 -0.93 -9.57
CA ALA A 16 -18.14 -1.57 -9.87
C ALA A 16 -18.51 -3.07 -9.95
N ASP A 17 -18.55 -3.73 -11.10
CA ASP A 17 -17.75 -3.48 -12.27
C ASP A 17 -18.38 -4.08 -13.54
N GLY A 18 -18.97 -3.27 -14.42
CA GLY A 18 -19.24 -3.72 -15.79
C GLY A 18 -17.96 -4.15 -16.53
N HIS A 19 -16.84 -3.46 -16.26
CA HIS A 19 -15.54 -3.72 -16.88
C HIS A 19 -14.88 -5.02 -16.37
N THR A 20 -14.81 -5.26 -15.06
CA THR A 20 -14.29 -6.51 -14.49
C THR A 20 -15.15 -7.71 -14.90
N ARG A 21 -16.49 -7.55 -14.93
CA ARG A 21 -17.41 -8.59 -15.44
C ARG A 21 -17.16 -8.92 -16.91
N ALA A 22 -17.04 -7.89 -17.76
CA ALA A 22 -16.80 -8.07 -19.18
C ALA A 22 -15.42 -8.68 -19.45
N ALA A 23 -14.39 -8.22 -18.72
CA ALA A 23 -13.03 -8.74 -18.80
C ALA A 23 -12.97 -10.22 -18.40
N ALA A 24 -13.59 -10.62 -17.28
CA ALA A 24 -13.61 -12.01 -16.84
C ALA A 24 -14.34 -12.94 -17.82
N ARG A 25 -15.50 -12.51 -18.35
CA ARG A 25 -16.25 -13.28 -19.37
C ARG A 25 -15.49 -13.40 -20.69
N SER A 26 -14.89 -12.31 -21.16
CA SER A 26 -14.07 -12.30 -22.38
C SER A 26 -12.82 -13.16 -22.22
N TRP A 27 -12.21 -13.16 -21.04
CA TRP A 27 -11.04 -13.96 -20.72
C TRP A 27 -11.36 -15.46 -20.71
N LEU A 28 -12.48 -15.88 -20.09
CA LEU A 28 -12.93 -17.28 -20.08
C LEU A 28 -13.28 -17.80 -21.47
N ALA A 29 -14.00 -17.00 -22.27
CA ALA A 29 -14.40 -17.37 -23.62
C ALA A 29 -13.19 -17.63 -24.54
N ALA A 30 -12.05 -16.98 -24.29
CA ALA A 30 -10.84 -17.13 -25.09
C ALA A 30 -10.01 -18.39 -24.76
N ARG A 31 -10.29 -19.11 -23.66
CA ARG A 31 -9.34 -20.07 -23.06
C ARG A 31 -9.88 -21.48 -22.79
N ALA A 32 -11.02 -21.86 -23.37
CA ALA A 32 -11.65 -23.18 -23.25
C ALA A 32 -10.67 -24.36 -23.09
N GLY A 33 -10.38 -24.74 -21.84
CA GLY A 33 -9.66 -25.96 -21.47
C GLY A 33 -8.14 -25.98 -21.56
N HIS A 34 -7.43 -24.84 -21.72
CA HIS A 34 -5.96 -24.85 -21.82
C HIS A 34 -5.30 -23.98 -20.75
N TYR A 35 -5.12 -24.56 -19.55
CA TYR A 35 -4.40 -23.94 -18.44
C TYR A 35 -2.89 -23.86 -18.78
N ARG A 36 -2.36 -22.65 -18.91
CA ARG A 36 -0.97 -22.35 -19.29
C ARG A 36 -0.33 -21.39 -18.27
N ALA A 37 0.98 -21.16 -18.42
CA ALA A 37 1.72 -20.11 -17.70
C ALA A 37 1.02 -18.73 -17.82
N ALA A 38 1.15 -17.91 -16.77
CA ALA A 38 0.52 -16.58 -16.69
C ALA A 38 0.90 -15.71 -17.90
N ASP A 39 -0.08 -15.01 -18.47
CA ASP A 39 0.13 -14.05 -19.57
C ASP A 39 -0.24 -12.61 -19.18
N PRO A 40 0.03 -11.60 -20.04
CA PRO A 40 -0.31 -10.21 -19.74
C PRO A 40 -1.80 -9.96 -19.46
N GLY A 41 -2.70 -10.82 -19.96
CA GLY A 41 -4.13 -10.76 -19.67
C GLY A 41 -4.44 -11.17 -18.24
N ASP A 42 -3.69 -12.11 -17.67
CA ASP A 42 -3.80 -12.52 -16.26
C ASP A 42 -3.41 -11.38 -15.31
N GLU A 43 -2.32 -10.65 -15.58
CA GLU A 43 -1.90 -9.49 -14.77
C GLU A 43 -2.92 -8.33 -14.81
N ALA A 44 -3.47 -8.04 -15.99
CA ALA A 44 -4.49 -7.00 -16.14
C ALA A 44 -5.79 -7.36 -15.39
N LEU A 45 -6.22 -8.62 -15.48
CA LEU A 45 -7.40 -9.12 -14.79
C LEU A 45 -7.18 -9.19 -13.28
N LEU A 46 -5.99 -9.64 -12.84
CA LEU A 46 -5.56 -9.61 -11.45
C LEU A 46 -5.66 -8.18 -10.90
N HIS A 47 -5.13 -7.19 -11.62
CA HIS A 47 -5.22 -5.79 -11.23
C HIS A 47 -6.66 -5.30 -11.08
N ALA A 48 -7.53 -5.63 -12.05
CA ALA A 48 -8.94 -5.24 -12.02
C ALA A 48 -9.67 -5.83 -10.80
N VAL A 49 -9.49 -7.14 -10.54
CA VAL A 49 -10.11 -7.79 -9.37
C VAL A 49 -9.58 -7.23 -8.06
N GLU A 50 -8.28 -7.05 -7.96
CA GLU A 50 -7.62 -6.59 -6.73
C GLU A 50 -7.95 -5.13 -6.36
N THR A 51 -8.27 -4.30 -7.36
CA THR A 51 -8.68 -2.90 -7.15
C THR A 51 -10.19 -2.70 -7.05
N SER A 52 -10.99 -3.74 -7.36
CA SER A 52 -12.44 -3.75 -7.22
C SER A 52 -12.91 -3.67 -5.75
N ALA A 53 -14.23 -3.56 -5.57
CA ALA A 53 -14.89 -3.66 -4.27
C ALA A 53 -15.09 -5.12 -3.80
N LEU A 54 -14.80 -6.13 -4.61
CA LEU A 54 -15.11 -7.54 -4.34
C LEU A 54 -14.55 -8.05 -3.01
N GLY A 55 -13.31 -7.68 -2.68
CA GLY A 55 -12.66 -8.06 -1.42
C GLY A 55 -12.78 -7.04 -0.29
N ARG A 56 -13.71 -6.07 -0.35
CA ARG A 56 -13.82 -4.98 0.64
C ARG A 56 -15.09 -5.11 1.47
N PRO A 57 -14.99 -5.03 2.82
CA PRO A 57 -16.15 -4.95 3.68
C PRO A 57 -17.08 -3.77 3.33
N PRO A 58 -18.41 -3.92 3.46
CA PRO A 58 -19.13 -5.15 3.82
C PRO A 58 -19.25 -6.11 2.62
N ILE A 59 -18.56 -7.26 2.69
CA ILE A 59 -18.45 -8.22 1.57
C ILE A 59 -19.82 -8.83 1.25
N GLU A 60 -20.68 -8.99 2.26
CA GLU A 60 -22.03 -9.55 2.13
C GLU A 60 -22.91 -8.70 1.22
N ALA A 61 -22.76 -7.37 1.26
CA ALA A 61 -23.49 -6.47 0.37
C ALA A 61 -23.06 -6.66 -1.09
N VAL A 62 -21.75 -6.86 -1.31
CA VAL A 62 -21.19 -7.11 -2.65
C VAL A 62 -21.60 -8.49 -3.15
N ALA A 63 -21.50 -9.53 -2.32
CA ALA A 63 -21.87 -10.90 -2.64
C ALA A 63 -23.37 -11.03 -2.98
N ARG A 64 -24.27 -10.38 -2.22
CA ARG A 64 -25.70 -10.37 -2.53
C ARG A 64 -26.04 -9.66 -3.83
N ALA A 65 -25.19 -8.75 -4.30
CA ALA A 65 -25.37 -8.04 -5.57
C ALA A 65 -24.88 -8.85 -6.79
N ILE A 66 -24.28 -10.03 -6.56
CA ILE A 66 -23.73 -10.90 -7.61
C ILE A 66 -24.72 -12.05 -7.86
N GLY A 67 -25.16 -12.19 -9.11
CA GLY A 67 -26.02 -13.29 -9.54
C GLY A 67 -25.24 -14.58 -9.81
N ALA A 68 -25.95 -15.71 -9.88
CA ALA A 68 -25.36 -17.05 -10.06
C ALA A 68 -24.39 -17.14 -11.25
N ASP A 69 -24.73 -16.59 -12.41
CA ASP A 69 -23.87 -16.60 -13.60
C ASP A 69 -22.50 -15.95 -13.37
N LEU A 70 -22.45 -14.90 -12.57
CA LEU A 70 -21.20 -14.20 -12.29
C LEU A 70 -20.42 -14.88 -11.17
N ALA A 71 -21.12 -15.49 -10.21
CA ALA A 71 -20.48 -16.32 -9.19
C ALA A 71 -19.78 -17.54 -9.82
N ASP A 72 -20.39 -18.16 -10.83
CA ASP A 72 -19.77 -19.25 -11.60
C ASP A 72 -18.50 -18.81 -12.34
N VAL A 73 -18.55 -17.65 -13.02
CA VAL A 73 -17.37 -17.04 -13.66
C VAL A 73 -16.24 -16.78 -12.66
N TYR A 74 -16.56 -16.27 -11.47
CA TYR A 74 -15.57 -16.02 -10.43
C TYR A 74 -15.00 -17.31 -9.83
N LEU A 75 -15.79 -18.38 -9.72
CA LEU A 75 -15.29 -19.70 -9.31
C LEU A 75 -14.30 -20.25 -10.33
N GLN A 76 -14.64 -20.21 -11.63
CA GLN A 76 -13.73 -20.66 -12.68
C GLN A 76 -12.43 -19.85 -12.71
N LEU A 77 -12.51 -18.53 -12.51
CA LEU A 77 -11.34 -17.66 -12.43
C LEU A 77 -10.49 -17.95 -11.18
N ALA A 78 -11.13 -18.15 -10.02
CA ALA A 78 -10.42 -18.53 -8.80
C ALA A 78 -9.68 -19.86 -8.98
N ARG A 79 -10.30 -20.84 -9.64
CA ARG A 79 -9.67 -22.13 -9.98
C ARG A 79 -8.41 -21.94 -10.82
N HIS A 80 -8.50 -21.19 -11.91
CA HIS A 80 -7.33 -20.88 -12.75
C HIS A 80 -6.20 -20.20 -11.98
N TRP A 81 -6.52 -19.25 -11.10
CA TRP A 81 -5.50 -18.57 -10.31
C TRP A 81 -4.87 -19.44 -9.21
N LEU A 82 -5.58 -20.45 -8.70
CA LEU A 82 -4.97 -21.46 -7.83
C LEU A 82 -3.94 -22.32 -8.61
N ASP A 83 -4.25 -22.70 -9.85
CA ASP A 83 -3.32 -23.42 -10.72
C ASP A 83 -2.08 -22.57 -11.01
N LEU A 84 -2.27 -21.29 -11.33
CA LEU A 84 -1.15 -20.36 -11.54
C LEU A 84 -0.34 -20.16 -10.26
N ALA A 85 -0.97 -20.05 -9.09
CA ALA A 85 -0.24 -19.88 -7.83
C ALA A 85 0.68 -21.07 -7.55
N GLN A 86 0.21 -22.30 -7.81
CA GLN A 86 1.02 -23.51 -7.66
C GLN A 86 2.17 -23.59 -8.69
N GLY A 87 1.94 -23.15 -9.93
CA GLY A 87 2.94 -23.25 -11.01
C GLY A 87 3.94 -22.08 -11.10
N SER A 88 3.57 -20.88 -10.66
CA SER A 88 4.37 -19.65 -10.82
C SER A 88 5.12 -19.20 -9.57
N ALA A 89 4.77 -19.75 -8.40
CA ALA A 89 5.18 -19.25 -7.09
C ALA A 89 4.85 -17.76 -6.85
N ASP A 90 3.90 -17.18 -7.59
CA ASP A 90 3.43 -15.81 -7.36
C ASP A 90 2.21 -15.81 -6.44
N PRO A 91 2.35 -15.38 -5.18
CA PRO A 91 1.28 -15.48 -4.18
C PRO A 91 0.15 -14.45 -4.43
N ARG A 92 0.30 -13.53 -5.39
CA ARG A 92 -0.76 -12.59 -5.77
C ARG A 92 -1.95 -13.31 -6.41
N TYR A 93 -1.72 -14.41 -7.15
CA TYR A 93 -2.83 -15.19 -7.71
C TYR A 93 -3.62 -15.93 -6.62
N LEU A 94 -2.94 -16.51 -5.63
CA LEU A 94 -3.61 -17.09 -4.45
C LEU A 94 -4.42 -16.03 -3.70
N ASN A 95 -3.86 -14.83 -3.52
CA ASN A 95 -4.56 -13.71 -2.89
C ASN A 95 -5.89 -13.37 -3.56
N ALA A 96 -5.86 -13.25 -4.89
CA ALA A 96 -7.02 -12.88 -5.68
C ALA A 96 -8.05 -14.02 -5.73
N ALA A 97 -7.60 -15.28 -5.84
CA ALA A 97 -8.46 -16.45 -5.76
C ALA A 97 -9.24 -16.50 -4.43
N LEU A 98 -8.57 -16.28 -3.29
CA LEU A 98 -9.21 -16.25 -1.97
C LEU A 98 -10.27 -15.13 -1.86
N LYS A 99 -10.03 -13.98 -2.48
CA LYS A 99 -11.01 -12.88 -2.52
C LYS A 99 -12.24 -13.23 -3.33
N LEU A 100 -12.07 -13.81 -4.52
CA LEU A 100 -13.19 -14.27 -5.35
C LEU A 100 -13.99 -15.35 -4.63
N LEU A 101 -13.31 -16.31 -3.99
CA LEU A 101 -13.97 -17.37 -3.23
C LEU A 101 -14.76 -16.84 -2.03
N SER A 102 -14.22 -15.85 -1.31
CA SER A 102 -14.94 -15.24 -0.19
C SER A 102 -16.27 -14.63 -0.64
N VAL A 103 -16.30 -14.01 -1.83
CA VAL A 103 -17.53 -13.49 -2.42
C VAL A 103 -18.46 -14.62 -2.84
N CYS A 104 -17.92 -15.65 -3.52
CA CYS A 104 -18.71 -16.78 -4.00
C CYS A 104 -19.33 -17.59 -2.85
N LEU A 105 -18.64 -17.80 -1.73
CA LEU A 105 -19.17 -18.55 -0.57
C LEU A 105 -20.37 -17.86 0.10
N ILE A 106 -20.49 -16.53 -0.03
CA ILE A 106 -21.61 -15.76 0.52
C ILE A 106 -22.73 -15.60 -0.50
N ALA A 107 -22.39 -15.50 -1.79
CA ALA A 107 -23.35 -15.47 -2.88
C ALA A 107 -24.09 -16.82 -2.97
N PRO A 108 -25.34 -16.86 -3.47
CA PRO A 108 -26.06 -18.11 -3.69
C PRO A 108 -25.36 -18.91 -4.81
N LEU A 109 -24.45 -19.80 -4.44
CA LEU A 109 -23.86 -20.75 -5.36
C LEU A 109 -24.79 -21.95 -5.54
N PRO A 110 -24.89 -22.50 -6.76
CA PRO A 110 -25.34 -23.87 -6.90
C PRO A 110 -24.31 -24.78 -6.23
N ALA A 111 -24.76 -25.71 -5.39
CA ALA A 111 -23.91 -26.74 -4.77
C ALA A 111 -23.35 -27.66 -5.86
N THR A 112 -22.26 -27.23 -6.48
CA THR A 112 -21.61 -27.90 -7.62
C THR A 112 -20.30 -28.53 -7.18
N GLU A 113 -19.90 -29.58 -7.90
CA GLU A 113 -18.61 -30.25 -7.71
C GLU A 113 -17.43 -29.27 -7.87
N LEU A 114 -17.52 -28.33 -8.83
CA LEU A 114 -16.51 -27.29 -9.06
C LEU A 114 -16.30 -26.38 -7.83
N ALA A 115 -17.37 -25.98 -7.15
CA ALA A 115 -17.27 -25.13 -5.96
C ALA A 115 -16.57 -25.85 -4.81
N ALA A 116 -16.95 -27.12 -4.57
CA ALA A 116 -16.34 -27.95 -3.54
C ALA A 116 -14.85 -28.21 -3.81
N ASP A 117 -14.51 -28.57 -5.05
CA ASP A 117 -13.14 -28.81 -5.50
C ASP A 117 -12.27 -27.53 -5.39
N THR A 118 -12.79 -26.37 -5.80
CA THR A 118 -12.05 -25.10 -5.71
C THR A 118 -11.80 -24.68 -4.25
N LEU A 119 -12.77 -24.88 -3.36
CA LEU A 119 -12.59 -24.64 -1.92
C LEU A 119 -11.53 -25.57 -1.34
N ALA A 120 -11.60 -26.87 -1.63
CA ALA A 120 -10.65 -27.87 -1.13
C ALA A 120 -9.21 -27.51 -1.53
N ARG A 121 -8.98 -27.16 -2.80
CA ARG A 121 -7.65 -26.75 -3.27
C ARG A 121 -7.16 -25.43 -2.69
N SER A 122 -8.06 -24.53 -2.33
CA SER A 122 -7.67 -23.29 -1.66
C SER A 122 -7.18 -23.54 -0.24
N LEU A 123 -7.84 -24.45 0.47
CA LEU A 123 -7.40 -24.89 1.79
C LEU A 123 -6.05 -25.60 1.70
N GLU A 124 -5.88 -26.50 0.72
CA GLU A 124 -4.59 -27.16 0.44
C GLU A 124 -3.50 -26.14 0.09
N ALA A 125 -3.78 -25.15 -0.76
CA ALA A 125 -2.84 -24.09 -1.10
C ALA A 125 -2.45 -23.25 0.14
N LEU A 126 -3.39 -22.99 1.05
CA LEU A 126 -3.10 -22.33 2.33
C LEU A 126 -2.28 -23.20 3.28
N ASP A 127 -2.49 -24.51 3.28
CA ASP A 127 -1.73 -25.47 4.10
C ASP A 127 -0.31 -25.69 3.60
N THR A 128 -0.10 -25.65 2.28
CA THR A 128 1.22 -25.75 1.66
C THR A 128 2.00 -24.44 1.66
N LEU A 129 1.34 -23.31 1.92
CA LEU A 129 1.97 -22.00 1.96
C LEU A 129 3.01 -21.94 3.09
N THR A 130 4.27 -21.84 2.70
CA THR A 130 5.39 -21.73 3.64
C THR A 130 5.75 -20.26 3.82
N VAL A 131 5.80 -19.80 5.06
CA VAL A 131 6.36 -18.48 5.38
C VAL A 131 7.87 -18.63 5.51
N HIS A 132 8.61 -17.88 4.71
CA HIS A 132 10.06 -17.95 4.69
C HIS A 132 10.67 -16.86 5.58
N PRO A 133 11.73 -17.15 6.36
CA PRO A 133 12.46 -16.08 7.02
C PRO A 133 13.09 -15.16 5.96
N PRO A 134 13.04 -13.84 6.15
CA PRO A 134 13.71 -12.88 5.27
C PRO A 134 15.19 -13.21 5.09
N ARG A 135 15.64 -13.27 3.83
CA ARG A 135 17.05 -13.48 3.49
C ARG A 135 17.81 -12.17 3.64
N PRO A 136 18.98 -12.15 4.32
CA PRO A 136 19.80 -10.94 4.41
C PRO A 136 20.34 -10.55 3.04
N VAL A 137 20.51 -9.26 2.80
CA VAL A 137 21.06 -8.74 1.54
C VAL A 137 22.57 -8.58 1.63
N GLY A 138 23.29 -9.04 0.60
CA GLY A 138 24.70 -8.70 0.39
C GLY A 138 24.94 -7.35 -0.31
N ARG A 139 23.87 -6.62 -0.65
CA ARG A 139 23.90 -5.37 -1.42
C ARG A 139 23.77 -4.17 -0.48
N ARG A 140 24.79 -3.32 -0.42
CA ARG A 140 24.67 -1.97 0.15
C ARG A 140 23.84 -1.11 -0.78
N LEU A 141 22.67 -0.67 -0.31
CA LEU A 141 21.90 0.37 -0.97
C LEU A 141 22.53 1.73 -0.69
N PRO A 142 22.41 2.69 -1.62
CA PRO A 142 23.06 3.97 -1.45
C PRO A 142 22.54 4.64 -0.17
N PRO A 143 23.42 5.08 0.75
CA PRO A 143 23.01 6.06 1.74
C PRO A 143 22.45 7.28 1.00
N VAL A 144 21.67 8.14 1.68
CA VAL A 144 21.29 9.46 1.12
C VAL A 144 22.58 10.06 0.58
N ALA A 145 22.68 10.18 -0.75
CA ALA A 145 23.96 10.45 -1.38
C ALA A 145 24.50 11.75 -0.79
N GLU A 146 25.71 11.72 -0.24
CA GLU A 146 26.48 12.92 0.09
C GLU A 146 26.90 13.56 -1.25
N THR A 147 25.94 14.14 -1.99
CA THR A 147 26.28 14.83 -3.23
C THR A 147 26.94 16.16 -2.88
N ALA A 148 28.26 16.15 -3.07
CA ALA A 148 29.19 17.23 -3.37
C ALA A 148 28.69 18.67 -3.19
N THR A 149 29.43 19.37 -2.33
CA THR A 149 29.56 20.84 -2.23
C THR A 149 29.65 21.49 -3.61
N LYS A 150 28.54 22.00 -4.13
CA LYS A 150 28.55 23.07 -5.12
C LYS A 150 28.32 24.37 -4.38
N GLU A 151 29.11 25.40 -4.68
CA GLU A 151 29.00 26.71 -4.04
C GLU A 151 27.54 27.21 -4.02
N PRO A 152 27.07 27.78 -2.89
CA PRO A 152 25.68 28.17 -2.75
C PRO A 152 25.41 29.38 -3.65
N ALA A 153 24.75 29.15 -4.78
CA ALA A 153 24.09 30.21 -5.53
C ALA A 153 22.94 30.71 -4.67
N THR A 154 23.13 31.84 -3.96
CA THR A 154 22.11 32.57 -3.15
C THR A 154 20.85 31.75 -2.88
N MET A 155 20.97 30.72 -2.03
CA MET A 155 19.92 29.71 -1.93
C MET A 155 18.77 30.28 -1.12
N LEU A 156 17.62 30.45 -1.76
CA LEU A 156 16.36 30.64 -1.04
C LEU A 156 16.17 29.42 -0.12
N GLU A 157 15.86 29.66 1.16
CA GLU A 157 15.56 28.58 2.10
C GLU A 157 14.38 27.74 1.56
N PRO A 158 14.56 26.43 1.32
CA PRO A 158 13.53 25.59 0.72
C PRO A 158 12.30 25.51 1.62
N ARG A 159 11.10 25.65 1.07
CA ARG A 159 9.84 25.59 1.82
C ARG A 159 9.26 24.19 1.72
N ILE A 160 9.27 23.48 2.85
CA ILE A 160 8.75 22.12 2.93
C ILE A 160 7.30 22.19 3.42
N ALA A 161 6.40 21.46 2.78
CA ALA A 161 5.05 21.23 3.28
C ALA A 161 4.81 19.75 3.51
N VAL A 162 3.89 19.43 4.42
CA VAL A 162 3.51 18.05 4.73
C VAL A 162 2.03 17.85 4.43
N LEU A 163 1.69 16.77 3.72
CA LEU A 163 0.32 16.31 3.54
C LEU A 163 0.15 14.97 4.24
N ALA A 164 -0.76 14.91 5.21
CA ALA A 164 -0.95 13.75 6.06
C ALA A 164 -2.43 13.51 6.39
N GLY A 165 -2.80 12.25 6.62
CA GLY A 165 -4.10 11.91 7.18
C GLY A 165 -4.27 12.47 8.59
N GLN A 166 -5.47 12.97 8.92
CA GLN A 166 -5.78 13.57 10.22
C GLN A 166 -5.48 12.66 11.42
N SER A 167 -5.56 11.34 11.24
CA SER A 167 -5.26 10.33 12.27
C SER A 167 -3.86 9.71 12.12
N SER A 168 -2.97 10.30 11.32
CA SER A 168 -1.64 9.77 11.06
C SER A 168 -0.76 9.81 12.30
N ARG A 169 -0.56 8.63 12.92
CA ARG A 169 0.39 8.46 14.04
C ARG A 169 1.84 8.81 13.65
N GLY A 170 2.18 8.66 12.36
CA GLY A 170 3.51 8.98 11.85
C GLY A 170 3.80 10.47 11.73
N LEU A 171 2.77 11.31 11.61
CA LEU A 171 2.93 12.75 11.45
C LEU A 171 3.62 13.37 12.67
N ALA A 172 3.14 13.07 13.87
CA ALA A 172 3.67 13.64 15.09
C ALA A 172 5.17 13.29 15.26
N GLN A 173 5.51 12.02 15.02
CA GLN A 173 6.90 11.54 15.08
C GLN A 173 7.79 12.22 14.03
N PHE A 174 7.29 12.42 12.81
CA PHE A 174 7.99 13.14 11.76
C PHE A 174 8.25 14.60 12.15
N LEU A 175 7.22 15.34 12.58
CA LEU A 175 7.36 16.76 12.94
C LEU A 175 8.35 16.97 14.09
N ALA A 176 8.39 16.04 15.05
CA ALA A 176 9.37 16.07 16.14
C ALA A 176 10.82 15.90 15.65
N ALA A 177 11.03 14.98 14.70
CA ALA A 177 12.33 14.75 14.07
C ALA A 177 12.73 15.90 13.13
N ALA A 178 11.75 16.55 12.53
CA ALA A 178 11.89 17.63 11.56
C ALA A 178 11.79 19.05 12.16
N ARG A 179 11.85 19.20 13.49
CA ARG A 179 11.63 20.49 14.20
C ARG A 179 12.51 21.66 13.75
N ASN A 180 13.68 21.37 13.17
CA ASN A 180 14.65 22.36 12.69
C ASN A 180 14.65 22.47 11.16
N LEU A 181 13.71 21.82 10.48
CA LEU A 181 13.56 21.91 9.03
C LEU A 181 12.59 23.04 8.69
N PRO A 182 12.72 23.67 7.51
CA PRO A 182 11.88 24.77 7.06
C PRO A 182 10.47 24.28 6.63
N ILE A 183 9.74 23.68 7.56
CA ILE A 183 8.36 23.25 7.35
C ILE A 183 7.43 24.46 7.48
N THR A 184 6.82 24.84 6.37
CA THR A 184 5.93 26.01 6.25
C THR A 184 4.49 25.72 6.66
N GLY A 185 4.07 24.46 6.56
CA GLY A 185 2.72 24.07 6.97
C GLY A 185 2.45 22.57 6.80
N VAL A 186 1.40 22.12 7.48
CA VAL A 186 0.83 20.77 7.35
C VAL A 186 -0.61 20.89 6.90
N VAL A 187 -0.98 20.16 5.85
CA VAL A 187 -2.39 19.95 5.51
C VAL A 187 -2.83 18.58 6.04
N LEU A 188 -3.80 18.61 6.95
CA LEU A 188 -4.46 17.42 7.49
C LEU A 188 -5.68 17.11 6.63
N HIS A 189 -5.63 16.03 5.88
CA HIS A 189 -6.79 15.57 5.13
C HIS A 189 -7.65 14.63 5.97
N GLU A 190 -8.97 14.80 5.89
CA GLU A 190 -9.90 13.87 6.51
C GLU A 190 -9.79 12.48 5.88
N ALA A 191 -9.73 11.44 6.71
CA ALA A 191 -9.73 10.06 6.25
C ALA A 191 -11.15 9.69 5.76
N GLY A 192 -11.24 8.97 4.64
CA GLY A 192 -12.49 8.32 4.26
C GLY A 192 -12.87 7.25 5.30
N GLN A 193 -14.17 7.03 5.52
CA GLN A 193 -14.66 5.96 6.40
C GLN A 193 -14.07 4.62 5.95
N ARG A 194 -13.20 4.02 6.78
CA ARG A 194 -12.56 2.73 6.51
C ARG A 194 -12.74 1.86 7.74
N ALA A 195 -13.72 0.96 7.69
CA ALA A 195 -13.91 -0.04 8.74
C ALA A 195 -12.89 -1.17 8.55
N GLU A 196 -12.16 -1.52 9.61
CA GLU A 196 -11.37 -2.74 9.67
C GLU A 196 -12.23 -3.87 10.27
N PRO A 197 -12.14 -5.11 9.76
CA PRO A 197 -12.78 -6.26 10.41
C PRO A 197 -12.14 -6.56 11.78
N PRO A 198 -12.91 -7.00 12.78
CA PRO A 198 -12.44 -7.17 14.16
C PRO A 198 -11.51 -8.39 14.40
N ASP A 199 -11.55 -9.42 13.53
CA ASP A 199 -11.00 -10.75 13.87
C ASP A 199 -9.63 -11.08 13.23
N SER A 200 -9.02 -10.12 12.53
CA SER A 200 -7.64 -10.24 12.04
C SER A 200 -6.89 -8.98 12.42
N ALA A 201 -5.68 -9.14 12.94
CA ALA A 201 -4.75 -8.03 13.16
C ALA A 201 -4.19 -7.58 11.79
N TYR A 202 -5.10 -7.16 10.91
CA TYR A 202 -4.87 -7.00 9.49
C TYR A 202 -3.70 -6.06 9.24
N ALA A 203 -3.57 -4.97 9.99
CA ALA A 203 -2.46 -4.02 9.85
C ALA A 203 -1.13 -4.48 10.47
N SER A 204 -1.10 -5.62 11.16
CA SER A 204 0.06 -6.13 11.91
C SER A 204 0.36 -7.61 11.68
N ALA A 205 -0.08 -8.18 10.56
CA ALA A 205 0.26 -9.57 10.23
C ALA A 205 1.79 -9.81 10.23
N TRP A 206 2.27 -10.89 10.83
CA TRP A 206 3.70 -11.26 11.03
C TRP A 206 4.49 -10.41 12.03
N TYR A 207 4.03 -9.21 12.38
CA TYR A 207 4.77 -8.41 13.35
C TYR A 207 4.72 -9.10 14.72
N PRO A 208 5.83 -9.11 15.48
CA PRO A 208 5.81 -9.42 16.90
C PRO A 208 4.59 -8.82 17.58
N ALA A 209 3.99 -9.54 18.53
CA ALA A 209 3.15 -8.85 19.49
C ALA A 209 4.03 -7.73 20.05
N PRO A 210 3.59 -6.46 20.01
CA PRO A 210 4.42 -5.37 20.46
C PRO A 210 4.95 -5.78 21.83
N GLY A 211 6.29 -5.77 21.97
CA GLY A 211 6.90 -6.07 23.26
C GLY A 211 6.31 -5.15 24.31
N SER A 212 6.55 -5.43 25.59
CA SER A 212 6.21 -4.52 26.69
C SER A 212 6.90 -3.15 26.60
N THR A 213 7.62 -2.86 25.50
CA THR A 213 8.10 -1.54 25.14
C THR A 213 6.93 -0.57 25.12
N PRO A 214 6.85 0.38 26.07
CA PRO A 214 5.79 1.35 26.07
C PRO A 214 5.85 2.12 24.74
N PRO A 215 4.69 2.43 24.13
CA PRO A 215 4.67 3.26 22.93
C PRO A 215 5.46 4.53 23.21
N ARG A 216 6.32 4.92 22.26
CA ARG A 216 7.11 6.14 22.40
C ARG A 216 6.16 7.28 22.77
N PRO A 217 6.46 8.07 23.82
CA PRO A 217 5.58 9.15 24.23
C PRO A 217 5.24 10.02 23.02
N ALA A 218 3.97 10.43 22.93
CA ALA A 218 3.52 11.33 21.89
C ALA A 218 4.44 12.57 21.92
N PRO A 219 5.05 12.95 20.79
CA PRO A 219 5.92 14.12 20.80
C PRO A 219 5.11 15.38 21.10
N GLU A 220 5.81 16.39 21.62
CA GLU A 220 5.23 17.71 21.88
C GLU A 220 4.49 18.27 20.65
N PRO A 221 3.41 19.06 20.85
CA PRO A 221 2.68 19.68 19.75
C PRO A 221 3.62 20.49 18.86
N SER A 222 3.56 20.24 17.55
CA SER A 222 4.29 21.07 16.60
C SER A 222 3.74 22.49 16.58
N THR A 223 4.62 23.48 16.53
CA THR A 223 4.27 24.89 16.32
C THR A 223 4.02 25.22 14.85
N VAL A 224 4.21 24.25 13.94
CA VAL A 224 3.97 24.41 12.51
C VAL A 224 2.48 24.66 12.24
N PRO A 225 2.12 25.63 11.38
CA PRO A 225 0.73 25.88 11.02
C PRO A 225 0.04 24.63 10.43
N HIS A 226 -1.14 24.32 10.92
CA HIS A 226 -1.96 23.21 10.41
C HIS A 226 -3.21 23.76 9.69
N GLN A 227 -3.45 23.29 8.48
CA GLN A 227 -4.70 23.49 7.75
C GLN A 227 -5.45 22.16 7.65
N ARG A 228 -6.78 22.24 7.50
CA ARG A 228 -7.64 21.06 7.35
C ARG A 228 -8.30 21.10 5.99
N ALA A 229 -8.34 19.95 5.33
CA ALA A 229 -9.06 19.77 4.08
C ALA A 229 -10.01 18.57 4.21
N ALA A 230 -11.21 18.74 3.68
CA ALA A 230 -12.17 17.65 3.59
C ALA A 230 -11.60 16.50 2.73
N HIS A 231 -12.13 15.29 2.92
CA HIS A 231 -11.67 14.12 2.18
C HIS A 231 -11.77 14.35 0.65
N ARG A 232 -10.62 14.25 -0.04
CA ARG A 232 -10.46 14.46 -1.49
C ARG A 232 -10.74 15.88 -2.00
N ASP A 233 -10.73 16.89 -1.13
CA ASP A 233 -10.71 18.29 -1.55
C ASP A 233 -9.31 18.71 -2.01
N TRP A 234 -8.93 18.20 -3.18
CA TRP A 234 -7.61 18.41 -3.77
C TRP A 234 -7.36 19.86 -4.20
N SER A 235 -8.41 20.61 -4.51
CA SER A 235 -8.34 22.03 -4.83
C SER A 235 -7.87 22.85 -3.64
N THR A 236 -8.47 22.64 -2.46
CA THR A 236 -8.08 23.35 -1.24
C THR A 236 -6.68 22.97 -0.81
N ILE A 237 -6.32 21.68 -0.92
CA ILE A 237 -4.95 21.23 -0.66
C ILE A 237 -3.95 21.94 -1.59
N ALA A 238 -4.19 21.95 -2.90
CA ALA A 238 -3.31 22.62 -3.87
C ALA A 238 -3.20 24.13 -3.61
N ALA A 239 -4.30 24.80 -3.22
CA ALA A 239 -4.29 26.22 -2.88
C ALA A 239 -3.38 26.52 -1.68
N HIS A 240 -3.50 25.76 -0.57
CA HIS A 240 -2.62 25.94 0.58
C HIS A 240 -1.14 25.72 0.24
N LEU A 241 -0.83 24.69 -0.56
CA LEU A 241 0.53 24.43 -1.00
C LEU A 241 1.10 25.57 -1.85
N ALA A 242 0.28 26.19 -2.71
CA ALA A 242 0.66 27.33 -3.53
C ALA A 242 0.85 28.60 -2.69
N ASP A 243 -0.03 28.86 -1.72
CA ASP A 243 0.06 30.00 -0.81
C ASP A 243 1.34 29.95 0.03
N TRP A 244 1.73 28.76 0.49
CA TRP A 244 3.01 28.53 1.17
C TRP A 244 4.21 28.51 0.24
N ARG A 245 3.98 28.60 -1.08
CA ARG A 245 5.00 28.51 -2.12
C ARG A 245 5.88 27.27 -1.93
N THR A 246 5.23 26.13 -1.70
CA THR A 246 5.90 24.87 -1.38
C THR A 246 6.95 24.52 -2.43
N ASP A 247 8.19 24.23 -2.01
CA ASP A 247 9.24 23.72 -2.88
C ASP A 247 9.27 22.19 -2.84
N LEU A 248 9.08 21.58 -1.67
CA LEU A 248 9.01 20.12 -1.47
C LEU A 248 7.74 19.73 -0.72
N LEU A 249 6.99 18.77 -1.26
CA LEU A 249 5.88 18.14 -0.55
C LEU A 249 6.27 16.77 0.00
N VAL A 250 5.98 16.55 1.28
CA VAL A 250 6.18 15.26 1.98
C VAL A 250 4.82 14.60 2.22
N LEU A 251 4.64 13.39 1.70
CA LEU A 251 3.43 12.59 1.96
C LEU A 251 3.63 11.69 3.18
N ILE A 252 2.67 11.68 4.11
CA ILE A 252 2.67 10.79 5.28
C ILE A 252 1.33 10.07 5.42
N GLY A 253 1.29 8.81 4.99
CA GLY A 253 0.12 7.95 5.15
C GLY A 253 -1.06 8.40 4.28
N MET A 254 -0.79 8.61 3.00
CA MET A 254 -1.75 9.13 2.03
C MET A 254 -2.34 8.03 1.14
N ASP A 255 -3.59 8.23 0.71
CA ASP A 255 -4.12 7.54 -0.47
C ASP A 255 -3.47 8.11 -1.76
N VAL A 256 -3.88 7.63 -2.93
CA VAL A 256 -3.42 8.16 -4.22
C VAL A 256 -3.77 9.64 -4.35
N VAL A 257 -2.74 10.48 -4.45
CA VAL A 257 -2.84 11.94 -4.61
C VAL A 257 -2.84 12.30 -6.10
N PRO A 258 -3.73 13.19 -6.58
CA PRO A 258 -3.80 13.52 -8.01
C PRO A 258 -2.62 14.39 -8.46
N ALA A 259 -2.33 14.32 -9.77
CA ALA A 259 -1.25 15.08 -10.40
C ALA A 259 -1.33 16.60 -10.16
N THR A 260 -2.53 17.16 -10.04
CA THR A 260 -2.75 18.59 -9.77
C THR A 260 -2.17 19.04 -8.43
N VAL A 261 -2.12 18.16 -7.43
CA VAL A 261 -1.49 18.43 -6.13
C VAL A 261 0.00 18.11 -6.19
N LEU A 262 0.36 16.97 -6.80
CA LEU A 262 1.75 16.50 -6.89
C LEU A 262 2.68 17.44 -7.68
N ALA A 263 2.12 18.23 -8.59
CA ALA A 263 2.85 19.17 -9.43
C ALA A 263 3.02 20.58 -8.83
N VAL A 264 2.37 20.88 -7.70
CA VAL A 264 2.51 22.20 -7.04
C VAL A 264 3.94 22.47 -6.58
N PRO A 265 4.64 21.52 -5.92
CA PRO A 265 5.97 21.79 -5.39
C PRO A 265 7.04 21.85 -6.48
N GLY A 266 7.88 22.88 -6.46
CA GLY A 266 8.91 23.10 -7.49
C GLY A 266 9.98 22.01 -7.59
N LEU A 267 10.38 21.41 -6.46
CA LEU A 267 11.28 20.25 -6.40
C LEU A 267 10.52 18.92 -6.52
N GLY A 268 9.20 18.94 -6.44
CA GLY A 268 8.34 17.76 -6.52
C GLY A 268 7.89 17.22 -5.18
N THR A 269 7.35 16.01 -5.22
CA THR A 269 6.72 15.36 -4.07
C THR A 269 7.46 14.06 -3.72
N ILE A 270 7.67 13.80 -2.44
CA ILE A 270 8.31 12.57 -1.95
C ILE A 270 7.40 11.77 -1.02
N ASN A 271 7.58 10.46 -1.04
CA ASN A 271 6.91 9.51 -0.15
C ASN A 271 7.92 8.49 0.37
N ALA A 272 7.68 8.00 1.59
CA ALA A 272 8.40 6.88 2.13
C ALA A 272 7.54 5.60 2.02
N HIS A 273 8.07 4.58 1.39
CA HIS A 273 7.44 3.27 1.15
C HIS A 273 8.15 2.18 1.96
N ASN A 274 7.41 1.18 2.43
CA ASN A 274 7.93 0.09 3.28
C ASN A 274 8.11 -1.23 2.50
N GLY A 275 8.74 -1.15 1.33
CA GLY A 275 9.19 -2.31 0.57
C GLY A 275 10.29 -1.97 -0.43
N THR A 276 11.07 -2.97 -0.81
CA THR A 276 12.10 -2.85 -1.86
C THR A 276 11.45 -2.56 -3.21
N LEU A 277 11.81 -1.44 -3.81
CA LEU A 277 11.33 -1.02 -5.13
C LEU A 277 12.29 -1.50 -6.24
N PRO A 278 11.79 -1.99 -7.40
CA PRO A 278 10.39 -2.02 -7.86
C PRO A 278 9.59 -3.28 -7.46
N GLY A 279 10.19 -4.20 -6.68
CA GLY A 279 9.65 -5.54 -6.43
C GLY A 279 8.43 -5.60 -5.51
N TYR A 280 8.24 -4.61 -4.63
CA TYR A 280 7.17 -4.61 -3.63
C TYR A 280 6.35 -3.32 -3.64
N ARG A 281 5.89 -2.85 -4.82
CA ARG A 281 5.04 -1.65 -4.92
C ARG A 281 3.66 -1.89 -4.32
N GLY A 282 3.02 -0.85 -3.81
CA GLY A 282 1.62 -0.88 -3.39
C GLY A 282 1.43 -1.30 -1.93
N MET A 283 0.42 -2.14 -1.68
CA MET A 283 -0.06 -2.36 -0.32
C MET A 283 0.64 -3.56 0.34
N ASP A 284 0.73 -3.51 1.67
CA ASP A 284 1.16 -4.63 2.50
C ASP A 284 2.56 -5.17 2.18
N ALA A 285 3.42 -4.30 1.65
CA ALA A 285 4.75 -4.64 1.13
C ALA A 285 5.60 -5.47 2.10
N VAL A 286 5.61 -5.12 3.39
CA VAL A 286 6.33 -5.90 4.43
C VAL A 286 5.80 -7.34 4.52
N ALA A 287 4.49 -7.53 4.52
CA ALA A 287 3.89 -8.86 4.63
C ALA A 287 4.17 -9.70 3.38
N TRP A 288 4.16 -9.08 2.19
CA TRP A 288 4.53 -9.74 0.94
C TRP A 288 6.01 -10.13 0.89
N ALA A 289 6.91 -9.24 1.30
CA ALA A 289 8.33 -9.52 1.35
C ALA A 289 8.63 -10.69 2.29
N VAL A 290 8.04 -10.67 3.49
CA VAL A 290 8.12 -11.79 4.43
C VAL A 290 7.60 -13.08 3.83
N LEU A 291 6.43 -13.06 3.20
CA LEU A 291 5.87 -14.27 2.60
C LEU A 291 6.79 -14.87 1.55
N ALA A 292 7.48 -14.03 0.78
CA ALA A 292 8.46 -14.44 -0.22
C ALA A 292 9.84 -14.84 0.37
N GLY A 293 10.09 -14.54 1.64
CA GLY A 293 11.41 -14.69 2.25
C GLY A 293 12.41 -13.63 1.80
N ASP A 294 11.91 -12.51 1.31
CA ASP A 294 12.70 -11.37 0.86
C ASP A 294 12.92 -10.37 2.01
N PRO A 295 13.97 -9.53 1.91
CA PRO A 295 14.30 -8.53 2.91
C PRO A 295 13.18 -7.50 3.09
N VAL A 296 13.05 -7.02 4.32
CA VAL A 296 12.18 -5.87 4.63
C VAL A 296 13.02 -4.60 4.50
N GLU A 297 12.53 -3.64 3.72
CA GLU A 297 13.24 -2.40 3.41
C GLU A 297 12.28 -1.21 3.42
N CYS A 298 12.78 -0.04 3.78
CA CYS A 298 12.10 1.22 3.50
C CYS A 298 12.83 2.00 2.42
N SER A 299 12.07 2.62 1.52
CA SER A 299 12.56 3.45 0.43
C SER A 299 11.91 4.83 0.50
N VAL A 300 12.66 5.90 0.23
CA VAL A 300 12.10 7.23 -0.08
C VAL A 300 12.23 7.44 -1.57
N HIS A 301 11.15 7.81 -2.23
CA HIS A 301 11.11 7.97 -3.68
C HIS A 301 10.38 9.26 -4.08
N HIS A 302 10.70 9.75 -5.27
CA HIS A 302 9.89 10.77 -5.92
C HIS A 302 8.53 10.19 -6.28
N VAL A 303 7.45 10.93 -6.04
CA VAL A 303 6.09 10.49 -6.34
C VAL A 303 5.77 10.77 -7.80
N THR A 304 5.21 9.77 -8.47
CA THR A 304 4.74 9.85 -9.86
C THR A 304 3.25 9.54 -9.92
N ALA A 305 2.64 9.67 -11.11
CA ALA A 305 1.26 9.24 -11.31
C ALA A 305 1.08 7.73 -11.02
N ASP A 306 2.09 6.93 -11.37
CA ASP A 306 2.15 5.51 -11.02
C ASP A 306 2.60 5.31 -9.57
N VAL A 307 1.88 4.43 -8.86
CA VAL A 307 2.13 4.11 -7.45
C VAL A 307 3.53 3.51 -7.27
N ASP A 308 4.30 4.13 -6.37
CA ASP A 308 5.66 3.73 -5.96
C ASP A 308 6.63 3.47 -7.12
N ALA A 309 6.46 4.21 -8.23
CA ALA A 309 7.21 3.97 -9.48
C ALA A 309 8.34 4.99 -9.75
N GLY A 310 8.37 6.10 -9.02
CA GLY A 310 9.37 7.14 -9.23
C GLY A 310 10.77 6.77 -8.76
N HIS A 311 11.73 7.64 -9.05
CA HIS A 311 13.13 7.42 -8.72
C HIS A 311 13.33 7.27 -7.21
N VAL A 312 14.12 6.28 -6.81
CA VAL A 312 14.46 6.04 -5.40
C VAL A 312 15.57 7.01 -5.00
N LEU A 313 15.29 7.82 -3.97
CA LEU A 313 16.19 8.83 -3.43
C LEU A 313 17.06 8.27 -2.30
N ALA A 314 16.51 7.35 -1.52
CA ALA A 314 17.19 6.70 -0.41
C ALA A 314 16.51 5.37 -0.09
N ALA A 315 17.25 4.40 0.43
CA ALA A 315 16.70 3.13 0.89
C ALA A 315 17.49 2.56 2.07
N ARG A 316 16.82 1.81 2.95
CA ARG A 316 17.43 1.18 4.13
C ARG A 316 16.71 -0.12 4.46
N GLU A 317 17.47 -1.19 4.60
CA GLU A 317 16.97 -2.47 5.11
C GLU A 317 16.59 -2.34 6.59
N VAL A 318 15.52 -3.03 6.99
CA VAL A 318 15.03 -3.08 8.37
C VAL A 318 15.32 -4.46 8.94
N PRO A 319 16.11 -4.55 10.03
CA PRO A 319 16.39 -5.84 10.67
C PRO A 319 15.10 -6.51 11.14
N THR A 320 14.83 -7.74 10.70
CA THR A 320 13.59 -8.46 11.03
C THR A 320 13.63 -9.22 12.35
N GLY A 321 14.80 -9.39 12.97
CA GLY A 321 14.99 -10.03 14.27
C GLY A 321 14.70 -9.14 15.49
N THR A 322 14.13 -7.96 15.28
CA THR A 322 13.78 -7.01 16.35
C THR A 322 12.51 -7.44 17.11
N PRO A 323 12.41 -7.17 18.44
CA PRO A 323 11.21 -7.46 19.23
C PRO A 323 9.95 -6.73 18.77
N ASP A 324 10.06 -5.62 18.03
CA ASP A 324 8.93 -4.92 17.40
C ASP A 324 9.30 -4.46 15.99
N LEU A 325 9.10 -5.34 15.01
CA LEU A 325 9.39 -5.05 13.60
C LEU A 325 8.50 -3.92 13.07
N ARG A 326 7.31 -3.72 13.63
CA ARG A 326 6.36 -2.71 13.13
C ARG A 326 6.88 -1.34 13.47
N GLN A 327 7.35 -1.18 14.70
CA GLN A 327 7.97 0.04 15.16
C GLN A 327 9.30 0.27 14.44
N ALA A 328 10.13 -0.75 14.27
CA ALA A 328 11.40 -0.61 13.53
C ALA A 328 11.23 -0.18 12.07
N VAL A 329 10.24 -0.75 11.34
CA VAL A 329 9.87 -0.30 9.99
C VAL A 329 9.42 1.15 10.03
N LYS A 330 8.57 1.51 11.00
CA LYS A 330 8.04 2.87 11.10
C LYS A 330 9.12 3.91 11.39
N ASP A 331 10.03 3.61 12.31
CA ASP A 331 11.15 4.47 12.66
C ASP A 331 12.09 4.63 11.47
N THR A 332 12.47 3.54 10.82
CA THR A 332 13.33 3.57 9.62
C THR A 332 12.71 4.39 8.49
N GLN A 333 11.40 4.25 8.26
CA GLN A 333 10.66 5.03 7.26
C GLN A 333 10.74 6.54 7.55
N LEU A 334 10.49 6.94 8.80
CA LEU A 334 10.47 8.35 9.20
C LEU A 334 11.87 8.96 9.23
N GLU A 335 12.88 8.19 9.66
CA GLU A 335 14.28 8.60 9.64
C GLU A 335 14.75 8.89 8.22
N LEU A 336 14.55 7.93 7.29
CA LEU A 336 14.92 8.14 5.89
C LEU A 336 14.23 9.36 5.28
N LEU A 337 12.93 9.53 5.54
CA LEU A 337 12.17 10.67 5.03
C LEU A 337 12.73 11.99 5.58
N THR A 338 13.07 12.02 6.87
CA THR A 338 13.67 13.18 7.53
C THR A 338 15.08 13.46 6.99
N ASP A 339 15.87 12.43 6.70
CA ASP A 339 17.22 12.56 6.14
C ASP A 339 17.19 13.20 4.74
N VAL A 340 16.25 12.80 3.89
CA VAL A 340 16.02 13.44 2.58
C VAL A 340 15.58 14.91 2.74
N CYS A 341 14.69 15.21 3.68
CA CYS A 341 14.28 16.59 3.95
C CYS A 341 15.44 17.45 4.47
N ARG A 342 16.32 16.89 5.31
CA ARG A 342 17.52 17.57 5.81
C ARG A 342 18.51 17.85 4.69
N HIS A 343 18.69 16.90 3.76
CA HIS A 343 19.49 17.12 2.55
C HIS A 343 18.93 18.32 1.77
N VAL A 344 17.64 18.31 1.45
CA VAL A 344 17.00 19.42 0.70
C VAL A 344 17.16 20.74 1.43
N ALA A 345 16.91 20.79 2.75
CA ALA A 345 17.08 22.01 3.53
C ALA A 345 18.51 22.56 3.49
N ALA A 346 19.52 21.69 3.42
CA ALA A 346 20.92 22.09 3.36
C ALA A 346 21.40 22.45 1.94
N THR A 347 20.87 21.81 0.90
CA THR A 347 21.40 21.89 -0.47
C THR A 347 20.48 22.59 -1.47
N GLY A 348 19.23 22.84 -1.11
CA GLY A 348 18.21 23.40 -2.01
C GLY A 348 17.77 22.46 -3.13
N ILE A 349 18.29 21.23 -3.18
CA ILE A 349 18.01 20.25 -4.23
C ILE A 349 17.68 18.88 -3.65
N LEU A 350 16.99 18.04 -4.42
CA LEU A 350 16.77 16.64 -4.05
C LEU A 350 18.06 15.81 -4.19
N PRO A 351 18.24 14.76 -3.36
CA PRO A 351 19.26 13.75 -3.62
C PRO A 351 19.11 13.18 -5.02
N ALA A 352 20.23 12.78 -5.65
CA ALA A 352 20.20 12.16 -6.96
C ALA A 352 19.40 10.84 -6.92
N GLY A 353 18.21 10.85 -7.53
CA GLY A 353 17.34 9.68 -7.59
C GLY A 353 17.83 8.64 -8.59
N GLN A 354 17.72 7.37 -8.22
CA GLN A 354 18.04 6.25 -9.10
C GLN A 354 16.76 5.69 -9.75
N PRO A 355 16.76 5.44 -11.07
CA PRO A 355 15.64 4.77 -11.71
C PRO A 355 15.52 3.35 -11.14
N GLN A 356 14.29 2.86 -11.00
CA GLN A 356 14.06 1.50 -10.50
C GLN A 356 14.47 0.47 -11.56
N THR A 357 15.38 -0.43 -11.21
CA THR A 357 15.84 -1.52 -12.08
C THR A 357 15.24 -2.86 -11.68
N GLY A 358 14.72 -3.63 -12.63
CA GLY A 358 14.12 -4.96 -12.41
C GLY A 358 12.65 -5.02 -12.82
N THR A 359 12.01 -6.17 -12.61
CA THR A 359 10.59 -6.36 -12.97
C THR A 359 9.69 -5.73 -11.92
N PRO A 360 8.90 -4.70 -12.26
CA PRO A 360 7.99 -4.09 -11.31
C PRO A 360 6.86 -5.04 -10.95
N ARG A 361 6.56 -5.15 -9.65
CA ARG A 361 5.42 -5.92 -9.17
C ARG A 361 4.58 -5.06 -8.25
N ARG A 362 3.30 -4.95 -8.61
CA ARG A 362 2.30 -4.29 -7.78
C ARG A 362 1.63 -5.33 -6.91
N HIS A 363 1.77 -5.12 -5.62
CA HIS A 363 1.11 -5.87 -4.58
C HIS A 363 -0.12 -5.14 -4.08
N TYR A 364 -1.07 -5.94 -3.62
CA TYR A 364 -2.38 -5.49 -3.19
C TYR A 364 -2.60 -5.87 -1.76
N ARG A 365 -3.77 -5.50 -1.24
CA ARG A 365 -4.15 -5.90 0.10
C ARG A 365 -4.10 -7.40 0.27
N MET A 366 -3.34 -7.88 1.23
CA MET A 366 -3.22 -9.30 1.50
C MET A 366 -4.51 -9.84 2.11
N HIS A 367 -5.02 -10.96 1.62
CA HIS A 367 -6.24 -11.58 2.09
C HIS A 367 -6.11 -11.96 3.58
N PRO A 368 -7.14 -11.81 4.42
CA PRO A 368 -7.09 -12.15 5.84
C PRO A 368 -6.58 -13.57 6.12
N ALA A 369 -6.91 -14.56 5.29
CA ALA A 369 -6.42 -15.94 5.46
C ALA A 369 -4.88 -16.05 5.30
N LEU A 370 -4.29 -15.31 4.34
CA LEU A 370 -2.83 -15.27 4.19
C LEU A 370 -2.18 -14.53 5.36
N ARG A 371 -2.83 -13.48 5.86
CA ARG A 371 -2.39 -12.77 7.06
C ARG A 371 -2.45 -13.63 8.31
N GLN A 372 -3.50 -14.40 8.49
CA GLN A 372 -3.62 -15.34 9.60
C GLN A 372 -2.51 -16.41 9.53
N ARG A 373 -2.17 -16.89 8.32
CA ARG A 373 -1.03 -17.79 8.14
C ARG A 373 0.27 -17.15 8.58
N LEU A 374 0.50 -15.90 8.20
CA LEU A 374 1.63 -15.11 8.72
C LEU A 374 1.55 -15.00 10.25
N ASP A 375 0.41 -14.62 10.83
CA ASP A 375 0.27 -14.46 12.29
C ASP A 375 0.62 -15.73 13.08
N THR A 376 0.27 -16.89 12.54
CA THR A 376 0.54 -18.19 13.19
C THR A 376 1.92 -18.75 12.90
N ALA A 377 2.63 -18.21 11.90
CA ALA A 377 3.89 -18.80 11.47
C ALA A 377 5.02 -18.45 12.47
N PRO A 378 6.03 -19.33 12.63
CA PRO A 378 7.10 -19.13 13.59
C PRO A 378 7.91 -17.89 13.22
N ARG A 379 8.00 -16.92 14.13
CA ARG A 379 8.84 -15.74 13.92
C ARG A 379 10.32 -16.16 13.91
N PRO A 380 11.17 -15.55 13.06
CA PRO A 380 12.60 -15.76 13.16
C PRO A 380 13.04 -15.35 14.57
N ASN A 381 13.56 -16.31 15.33
CA ASN A 381 14.15 -16.01 16.64
C ASN A 381 15.27 -14.99 16.41
N GLY A 382 15.12 -13.78 16.95
CA GLY A 382 16.25 -12.90 17.15
C GLY A 382 17.26 -13.70 17.95
N SER A 383 18.44 -13.97 17.38
CA SER A 383 19.52 -14.62 18.11
C SER A 383 19.76 -13.82 19.38
N ALA A 384 19.45 -14.43 20.53
CA ALA A 384 20.05 -14.05 21.79
C ALA A 384 21.54 -14.34 21.62
N SER A 385 22.30 -13.28 21.33
CA SER A 385 23.75 -13.26 21.33
C SER A 385 24.23 -12.49 22.54
#